data_AF-A0A9P5SWT4-F1
#
_entry.id   AF-A0A9P5SWT4-F1
#
_cell.length_a   1.000
_cell.length_b   1.000
_cell.length_c   1.000
_cell.angle_alpha   90.00
_cell.angle_beta   90.00
_cell.angle_gamma   90.00
#
_symmetry.space_group_name_H-M   'P 1'
#
loop_
_entity.id
_entity.type
_entity.pdbx_description
1 polymer ?
#
loop_
_entity_poly.entity_id
_entity_poly.type
_entity_poly.pdbx_seq_one_letter_code
_entity_poly.pdbx_strand_id
1 'polypeptide(L)'
;MLVKSFLQRATTRLPSLAATARMNGLRATAVRYNSYNAYVAGLTDEQNEFRLAVQRFVNEELAPRAQDIDRENAFPMDMWKKFGDMGLLGITVSPEYGGLGLGYLDHTIAMEEISRASGSVALSYGAHSNLCVNQISRNGNDAQKKKYLPK
;
A
#
# COMPACT_ATOMS: atom_id res chain seq x y z
N MET A 1 -12.82 -9.77 9.60
CA MET A 1 -11.71 -10.67 10.04
C MET A 1 -10.42 -10.47 9.24
N LEU A 2 -10.50 -10.25 7.92
CA LEU A 2 -9.32 -10.08 7.03
C LEU A 2 -8.53 -8.77 7.26
N VAL A 3 -9.22 -7.65 7.47
CA VAL A 3 -8.59 -6.34 7.77
C VAL A 3 -7.80 -6.35 9.08
N LYS A 4 -8.30 -7.04 10.12
CA LYS A 4 -7.54 -7.26 11.37
C LYS A 4 -6.24 -8.02 11.13
N SER A 5 -6.22 -9.00 10.22
CA SER A 5 -4.99 -9.73 9.87
C SER A 5 -3.99 -8.85 9.10
N PHE A 6 -4.49 -7.95 8.24
CA PHE A 6 -3.66 -6.94 7.55
C PHE A 6 -3.06 -5.95 8.55
N LEU A 7 -3.87 -5.40 9.46
CA LEU A 7 -3.42 -4.49 10.51
C LEU A 7 -2.40 -5.15 11.44
N GLN A 8 -2.57 -6.43 11.75
CA GLN A 8 -1.61 -7.19 12.56
C GLN A 8 -0.28 -7.41 11.82
N ARG A 9 -0.28 -7.61 10.50
CA ARG A 9 0.95 -7.66 9.68
C ARG A 9 1.63 -6.29 9.58
N ALA A 10 0.85 -5.21 9.48
CA ALA A 10 1.38 -3.85 9.42
C ALA A 10 2.00 -3.38 10.75
N THR A 11 1.50 -3.86 11.90
CA THR A 11 1.95 -3.42 13.24
C THR A 11 3.07 -4.28 13.85
N THR A 12 3.19 -5.55 13.50
CA THR A 12 4.14 -6.49 14.16
C THR A 12 5.58 -6.41 13.65
N ARG A 13 5.89 -5.58 12.64
CA ARG A 13 7.22 -5.56 11.98
C ARG A 13 7.88 -4.18 11.87
N LEU A 14 7.48 -3.22 12.70
CA LEU A 14 8.27 -2.00 12.90
C LEU A 14 9.30 -2.25 14.01
N PRO A 15 10.62 -2.23 13.74
CA PRO A 15 11.61 -2.35 14.79
C PRO A 15 11.56 -1.11 15.70
N SER A 16 11.56 -1.36 17.01
CA SER A 16 11.85 -0.37 18.05
C SER A 16 13.25 0.20 17.80
N LEU A 17 13.33 1.45 17.35
CA LEU A 17 14.58 2.19 17.20
C LEU A 17 14.66 3.26 18.29
N ALA A 18 15.22 2.87 19.43
CA ALA A 18 15.89 3.80 20.32
C ALA A 18 17.25 4.14 19.70
N ALA A 19 17.38 5.34 19.10
CA ALA A 19 18.67 5.96 18.86
C ALA A 19 18.54 7.49 18.75
N THR A 20 19.35 8.13 19.57
CA THR A 20 19.42 9.56 19.88
C THR A 20 19.92 10.38 18.70
N ALA A 21 19.20 11.42 18.29
CA ALA A 21 19.72 12.48 17.45
C ALA A 21 19.19 13.84 17.93
N ARG A 22 20.08 14.66 18.49
CA ARG A 22 19.86 16.10 18.69
C ARG A 22 19.86 16.78 17.33
N MET A 23 18.74 17.40 16.95
CA MET A 23 18.71 18.43 15.92
C MET A 23 17.85 19.59 16.40
N ASN A 24 18.52 20.71 16.69
CA ASN A 24 17.92 22.02 16.81
C ASN A 24 17.54 22.51 15.41
N GLY A 25 16.31 22.98 15.25
CA GLY A 25 15.81 23.61 14.03
C GLY A 25 14.32 23.34 13.92
N LEU A 26 13.52 24.40 13.95
CA LEU A 26 12.06 24.35 13.98
C LEU A 26 11.52 23.31 12.98
N ARG A 27 11.07 22.15 13.47
CA ARG A 27 10.10 21.33 12.73
C ARG A 27 8.82 22.13 12.77
N ALA A 28 8.54 22.86 11.69
CA ALA A 28 7.17 23.22 11.38
C ALA A 28 6.38 21.91 11.39
N THR A 29 5.61 21.69 12.45
CA THR A 29 4.54 20.69 12.44
C THR A 29 3.54 21.21 11.43
N ALA A 30 3.80 20.92 10.15
CA ALA A 30 2.81 21.09 9.11
C ALA A 30 1.67 20.17 9.51
N VAL A 31 0.66 20.74 10.16
CA VAL A 31 -0.65 20.13 10.30
C VAL A 31 -1.12 19.95 8.87
N ARG A 32 -0.87 18.77 8.30
CA ARG A 32 -1.47 18.38 7.03
C ARG A 32 -2.96 18.24 7.32
N TYR A 33 -3.73 19.27 7.00
CA TYR A 33 -5.18 19.12 6.87
C TYR A 33 -5.42 18.00 5.86
N ASN A 34 -5.82 16.83 6.35
CA ASN A 34 -6.25 15.76 5.48
C ASN A 34 -7.62 16.18 4.92
N SER A 35 -7.66 16.54 3.63
CA SER A 35 -8.92 16.84 2.94
C SER A 35 -9.81 15.61 2.78
N TYR A 36 -9.30 14.42 3.11
CA TYR A 36 -10.06 13.18 3.05
C TYR A 36 -11.11 13.12 4.17
N ASN A 37 -12.36 13.31 3.78
CA ASN A 37 -13.50 13.11 4.65
C ASN A 37 -14.06 11.70 4.43
N ALA A 38 -13.68 10.76 5.31
CA ALA A 38 -14.09 9.36 5.22
C ALA A 38 -15.62 9.17 5.32
N TYR A 39 -16.30 10.05 6.05
CA TYR A 39 -17.76 10.04 6.15
C TYR A 39 -18.42 10.43 4.82
N VAL A 40 -17.94 11.49 4.17
CA VAL A 40 -18.42 11.90 2.83
C VAL A 40 -18.07 10.86 1.77
N ALA A 41 -16.90 10.23 1.87
CA ALA A 41 -16.50 9.14 0.98
C ALA A 41 -17.31 7.84 1.21
N GLY A 42 -18.14 7.78 2.25
CA GLY A 42 -18.98 6.61 2.55
C GLY A 42 -18.18 5.36 2.92
N LEU A 43 -16.97 5.53 3.46
CA LEU A 43 -16.14 4.38 3.87
C LEU A 43 -16.72 3.73 5.13
N THR A 44 -16.66 2.40 5.17
CA THR A 44 -16.82 1.69 6.45
C THR A 44 -15.65 1.96 7.38
N ASP A 45 -15.82 1.70 8.67
CA ASP A 45 -14.72 1.83 9.65
C ASP A 45 -13.51 0.97 9.26
N GLU A 46 -13.75 -0.27 8.83
CA GLU A 46 -12.68 -1.19 8.37
C GLU A 46 -11.93 -0.63 7.14
N GLN A 47 -12.65 -0.02 6.19
CA GLN A 47 -12.05 0.62 5.02
C GLN A 47 -11.25 1.87 5.39
N ASN A 48 -11.75 2.67 6.33
CA ASN A 48 -11.02 3.83 6.80
C ASN A 48 -9.77 3.43 7.61
N GLU A 49 -9.83 2.38 8.42
CA GLU A 49 -8.65 1.81 9.10
C GLU A 49 -7.61 1.30 8.10
N PHE A 50 -8.05 0.57 7.07
CA PHE A 50 -7.20 0.13 5.98
C PHE A 50 -6.53 1.31 5.27
N ARG A 51 -7.32 2.33 4.88
CA ARG A 51 -6.82 3.58 4.28
C ARG A 51 -5.76 4.24 5.15
N LEU A 52 -6.03 4.41 6.44
CA LEU A 52 -5.09 5.04 7.38
C LEU A 52 -3.79 4.24 7.53
N ALA A 53 -3.85 2.91 7.47
CA ALA A 53 -2.67 2.07 7.50
C ALA A 53 -1.82 2.23 6.24
N VAL A 54 -2.43 2.22 5.05
CA VAL A 54 -1.72 2.49 3.78
C VAL A 54 -1.14 3.91 3.79
N GLN A 55 -1.92 4.90 4.23
CA GLN A 55 -1.51 6.30 4.33
C GLN A 55 -0.27 6.49 5.22
N ARG A 56 -0.26 5.87 6.41
CA ARG A 56 0.91 5.95 7.31
C ARG A 56 2.15 5.35 6.63
N PHE A 57 2.01 4.13 6.09
CA PHE A 57 3.09 3.46 5.40
C PHE A 57 3.68 4.30 4.26
N VAL A 58 2.84 4.84 3.36
CA VAL A 58 3.34 5.61 2.20
C VAL A 58 3.95 6.95 2.61
N ASN A 59 3.45 7.58 3.68
CA ASN A 59 4.05 8.82 4.20
C ASN A 59 5.43 8.58 4.82
N GLU A 60 5.66 7.41 5.43
CA GLU A 60 6.94 7.04 6.05
C GLU A 60 7.94 6.52 5.01
N GLU A 61 7.50 5.63 4.11
CA GLU A 61 8.40 4.84 3.27
C GLU A 61 8.56 5.35 1.84
N LEU A 62 7.57 6.08 1.31
CA LEU A 62 7.50 6.43 -0.11
C LEU A 62 7.55 7.94 -0.37
N ALA A 63 6.74 8.73 0.34
CA ALA A 63 6.64 10.17 0.12
C ALA A 63 7.98 10.91 0.26
N PRO A 64 8.88 10.59 1.21
CA PRO A 64 10.18 11.23 1.30
C PRO A 64 11.11 10.98 0.10
N ARG A 65 10.85 9.91 -0.67
CA ARG A 65 11.68 9.46 -1.79
C ARG A 65 11.13 9.88 -3.16
N ALA A 66 9.90 10.38 -3.21
CA ALA A 66 9.15 10.60 -4.46
C ALA A 66 9.89 11.50 -5.46
N GLN A 67 10.46 12.61 -4.99
CA GLN A 67 11.21 13.54 -5.85
C GLN A 67 12.49 12.92 -6.42
N ASP A 68 13.20 12.13 -5.61
CA ASP A 68 14.44 11.47 -6.03
C ASP A 68 14.15 10.36 -7.05
N ILE A 69 13.08 9.58 -6.84
CA ILE A 69 12.59 8.56 -7.79
C ILE A 69 12.33 9.17 -9.16
N ASP A 70 11.62 10.31 -9.21
CA ASP A 70 11.31 10.98 -10.47
C ASP A 70 12.58 11.57 -11.11
N ARG A 71 13.47 12.18 -10.33
CA ARG A 71 14.74 12.75 -10.82
C ARG A 71 15.68 11.69 -11.38
N GLU A 72 15.77 10.54 -10.72
CA GLU A 72 16.64 9.42 -11.11
C GLU A 72 16.01 8.54 -12.20
N ASN A 73 14.71 8.71 -12.47
CA ASN A 73 13.95 7.95 -13.45
C ASN A 73 14.07 6.43 -13.21
N ALA A 74 14.04 6.02 -11.94
CA ALA A 74 14.25 4.64 -11.53
C ALA A 74 13.22 4.21 -10.48
N PHE A 75 12.54 3.09 -10.72
CA PHE A 75 11.59 2.55 -9.75
C PHE A 75 12.33 2.04 -8.49
N PRO A 76 11.88 2.38 -7.27
CA PRO A 76 12.47 1.89 -6.03
C PRO A 76 12.13 0.40 -5.81
N MET A 77 13.01 -0.50 -6.26
CA MET A 77 12.73 -1.95 -6.29
C MET A 77 12.40 -2.57 -4.92
N ASP A 78 12.87 -1.99 -3.81
CA ASP A 78 12.53 -2.43 -2.46
C ASP A 78 11.02 -2.29 -2.15
N MET A 79 10.31 -1.39 -2.84
CA MET A 79 8.88 -1.18 -2.63
C MET A 79 8.04 -2.40 -3.01
N TRP A 80 8.47 -3.23 -3.97
CA TRP A 80 7.76 -4.47 -4.27
C TRP A 80 7.67 -5.39 -3.07
N LYS A 81 8.80 -5.57 -2.36
CA LYS A 81 8.82 -6.41 -1.17
C LYS A 81 7.95 -5.83 -0.06
N LYS A 82 8.03 -4.52 0.17
CA LYS A 82 7.24 -3.83 1.20
C LYS A 82 5.72 -3.89 0.90
N PHE A 83 5.31 -3.64 -0.34
CA PHE A 83 3.91 -3.80 -0.76
C PHE A 83 3.43 -5.25 -0.65
N GLY A 84 4.27 -6.22 -1.01
CA GLY A 84 4.00 -7.65 -0.87
C GLY A 84 3.82 -8.08 0.59
N ASP A 85 4.64 -7.57 1.50
CA ASP A 85 4.55 -7.85 2.94
C ASP A 85 3.26 -7.31 3.56
N MET A 86 2.76 -6.18 3.05
CA MET A 86 1.44 -5.66 3.39
C MET A 86 0.31 -6.42 2.67
N GLY A 87 0.60 -7.23 1.64
CA GLY A 87 -0.41 -7.93 0.84
C GLY A 87 -1.09 -7.07 -0.22
N LEU A 88 -0.61 -5.83 -0.46
CA LEU A 88 -1.22 -4.90 -1.42
C LEU A 88 -1.11 -5.40 -2.86
N LEU A 89 -0.06 -6.16 -3.20
CA LEU A 89 0.15 -6.67 -4.56
C LEU A 89 -0.93 -7.67 -5.02
N GLY A 90 -1.49 -8.43 -4.07
CA GLY A 90 -2.57 -9.40 -4.27
C GLY A 90 -3.88 -8.97 -3.63
N ILE A 91 -4.16 -7.66 -3.58
CA ILE A 91 -5.29 -7.12 -2.81
C ILE A 91 -6.65 -7.72 -3.19
N THR A 92 -6.92 -7.92 -4.49
CA THR A 92 -8.15 -8.55 -5.00
C THR A 92 -8.04 -10.06 -5.24
N VAL A 93 -6.91 -10.68 -4.87
CA VAL A 93 -6.68 -12.11 -5.05
C VAL A 93 -7.22 -12.87 -3.85
N SER A 94 -7.86 -14.02 -4.09
CA SER A 94 -8.36 -14.91 -3.03
C SER A 94 -7.23 -15.32 -2.06
N PRO A 95 -7.50 -15.41 -0.74
CA PRO A 95 -6.52 -15.90 0.23
C PRO A 95 -5.94 -17.29 -0.09
N GLU A 96 -6.67 -18.13 -0.81
CA GLU A 96 -6.20 -19.46 -1.25
C GLU A 96 -4.95 -19.39 -2.15
N TYR A 97 -4.75 -18.26 -2.85
CA TYR A 97 -3.59 -17.99 -3.70
C TYR A 97 -2.65 -16.94 -3.07
N GLY A 98 -2.81 -16.64 -1.77
CA GLY A 98 -1.94 -15.74 -1.03
C GLY A 98 -2.35 -14.26 -1.03
N GLY A 99 -3.53 -13.92 -1.56
CA GLY A 99 -4.05 -12.54 -1.59
C GLY A 99 -4.85 -12.14 -0.34
N LEU A 100 -5.39 -10.92 -0.37
CA LEU A 100 -6.22 -10.38 0.74
C LEU A 100 -7.73 -10.64 0.56
N GLY A 101 -8.19 -11.00 -0.63
CA GLY A 101 -9.60 -11.23 -0.94
C GLY A 101 -10.48 -9.99 -0.83
N LEU A 102 -9.91 -8.79 -0.96
CA LEU A 102 -10.63 -7.51 -0.87
C LEU A 102 -11.26 -7.11 -2.21
N GLY A 103 -12.12 -6.09 -2.18
CA GLY A 103 -12.82 -5.59 -3.36
C GLY A 103 -12.07 -4.48 -4.11
N TYR A 104 -12.64 -4.05 -5.24
CA TYR A 104 -12.10 -2.94 -6.03
C TYR A 104 -12.14 -1.58 -5.31
N LEU A 105 -13.06 -1.40 -4.36
CA LEU A 105 -13.08 -0.18 -3.54
C LEU A 105 -11.85 -0.12 -2.64
N ASP A 106 -11.48 -1.22 -1.98
CA ASP A 106 -10.25 -1.31 -1.18
C ASP A 106 -9.01 -1.13 -2.05
N HIS A 107 -9.03 -1.68 -3.27
CA HIS A 107 -7.96 -1.46 -4.24
C HIS A 107 -7.82 0.02 -4.63
N THR A 108 -8.95 0.70 -4.89
CA THR A 108 -8.97 2.14 -5.19
C THR A 108 -8.45 2.96 -4.03
N ILE A 109 -8.81 2.62 -2.79
CA ILE A 109 -8.31 3.28 -1.58
C ILE A 109 -6.78 3.15 -1.50
N ALA A 110 -6.24 1.94 -1.71
CA ALA A 110 -4.79 1.74 -1.72
C ALA A 110 -4.11 2.52 -2.85
N MET A 111 -4.68 2.51 -4.05
CA MET A 111 -4.18 3.24 -5.21
C MET A 111 -4.16 4.75 -4.93
N GLU A 112 -5.19 5.30 -4.30
CA GLU A 112 -5.29 6.73 -3.96
C GLU A 112 -4.20 7.14 -2.97
N GLU A 113 -4.01 6.39 -1.88
CA GLU A 113 -3.00 6.73 -0.88
C GLU A 113 -1.57 6.59 -1.44
N ILE A 114 -1.28 5.55 -2.24
CA ILE A 114 0.03 5.41 -2.90
C ILE A 114 0.26 6.55 -3.90
N SER A 115 -0.77 6.92 -4.68
CA SER A 115 -0.70 8.04 -5.64
C SER A 115 -0.46 9.38 -4.95
N ARG A 116 -1.00 9.57 -3.74
CA ARG A 116 -0.78 10.76 -2.92
C ARG A 116 0.69 10.92 -2.50
N ALA A 117 1.43 9.82 -2.39
CA ALA A 117 2.86 9.83 -2.09
C ALA A 117 3.73 9.95 -3.36
N SER A 118 3.45 9.16 -4.39
CA SER A 118 4.18 9.17 -5.66
C SER A 118 3.32 8.60 -6.79
N GLY A 119 3.00 9.44 -7.79
CA GLY A 119 2.23 9.02 -8.95
C GLY A 119 2.95 7.99 -9.83
N SER A 120 4.28 8.10 -9.96
CA SER A 120 5.12 7.18 -10.73
C SER A 120 5.13 5.77 -10.14
N VAL A 121 5.28 5.66 -8.81
CA VAL A 121 5.21 4.37 -8.11
C VAL A 121 3.79 3.80 -8.12
N ALA A 122 2.77 4.65 -7.95
CA ALA A 122 1.38 4.23 -8.01
C ALA A 122 1.00 3.61 -9.35
N LEU A 123 1.43 4.21 -10.46
CA LEU A 123 1.18 3.65 -11.80
C LEU A 123 1.75 2.23 -11.93
N SER A 124 2.98 2.02 -11.47
CA SER A 124 3.62 0.71 -11.48
C SER A 124 2.86 -0.29 -10.60
N TYR A 125 2.47 0.12 -9.39
CA TYR A 125 1.63 -0.69 -8.50
C TYR A 125 0.29 -1.07 -9.15
N GLY A 126 -0.40 -0.11 -9.77
CA GLY A 126 -1.68 -0.34 -10.44
C GLY A 126 -1.56 -1.30 -11.63
N ALA A 127 -0.51 -1.15 -12.43
CA ALA A 127 -0.20 -2.06 -13.54
C ALA A 127 0.05 -3.50 -13.03
N HIS A 128 0.80 -3.65 -11.95
CA HIS A 128 1.06 -4.96 -11.35
C HIS A 128 -0.22 -5.57 -10.75
N SER A 129 -0.83 -4.90 -9.77
CA SER A 129 -1.92 -5.44 -8.95
C SER A 129 -3.24 -5.57 -9.72
N ASN A 130 -3.53 -4.64 -10.64
CA ASN A 130 -4.77 -4.66 -11.43
C ASN A 130 -4.56 -5.23 -12.84
N LEU A 131 -3.68 -4.64 -13.64
CA LEU A 131 -3.59 -5.00 -15.06
C LEU A 131 -3.02 -6.41 -15.27
N CYS A 132 -2.14 -6.88 -14.36
CA CYS A 132 -1.59 -8.22 -14.41
C CYS A 132 -2.28 -9.17 -13.41
N VAL A 133 -2.10 -8.95 -12.11
CA VAL A 133 -2.50 -9.89 -11.05
C VAL A 133 -4.01 -10.15 -11.05
N ASN A 134 -4.83 -9.09 -11.11
CA ASN A 134 -6.29 -9.24 -11.15
C ASN A 134 -6.75 -9.98 -12.42
N GLN A 135 -6.07 -9.81 -13.56
CA GLN A 135 -6.42 -10.53 -14.79
C GLN A 135 -6.09 -12.03 -14.71
N ILE A 136 -4.97 -12.40 -14.08
CA ILE A 136 -4.65 -13.80 -13.80
C ILE A 136 -5.66 -14.38 -12.79
N SER A 137 -5.99 -13.63 -11.74
CA SER A 137 -6.97 -14.04 -10.73
C SER A 137 -8.35 -14.32 -11.33
N ARG A 138 -8.81 -13.47 -12.24
CA ARG A 138 -10.14 -13.59 -12.86
C ARG A 138 -10.21 -14.61 -13.98
N ASN A 139 -9.20 -14.64 -14.85
CA ASN A 139 -9.27 -15.36 -16.13
C ASN A 139 -8.32 -16.56 -16.22
N GLY A 140 -7.37 -16.69 -15.31
CA GLY A 140 -6.45 -17.82 -15.27
C GLY A 140 -7.16 -19.11 -14.86
N ASN A 141 -6.67 -20.26 -15.33
CA ASN A 141 -7.03 -21.55 -14.76
C ASN A 141 -6.28 -21.80 -13.43
N ASP A 142 -6.70 -22.81 -12.68
CA ASP A 142 -6.12 -23.14 -11.37
C ASP A 142 -4.59 -23.35 -11.42
N ALA A 143 -4.08 -24.03 -12.45
CA ALA A 143 -2.65 -24.25 -12.62
C ALA A 143 -1.87 -22.94 -12.85
N GLN A 144 -2.42 -22.00 -13.62
CA GLN A 144 -1.84 -20.68 -13.84
C GLN A 144 -1.86 -19.85 -12.55
N LYS A 145 -2.99 -19.84 -11.82
CA LYS A 145 -3.13 -19.10 -10.56
C LYS A 145 -2.11 -19.59 -9.53
N LYS A 146 -2.03 -20.90 -9.30
CA LYS A 146 -1.05 -21.51 -8.36
C LYS A 146 0.40 -21.25 -8.75
N LYS A 147 0.70 -21.19 -10.05
CA LYS A 147 2.07 -20.97 -10.54
C LYS A 147 2.55 -19.53 -10.37
N TYR A 148 1.66 -18.55 -10.59
CA TYR A 148 2.06 -17.14 -10.75
C TYR A 148 1.66 -16.23 -9.59
N LEU A 149 0.49 -16.43 -8.95
CA LEU A 149 -0.01 -15.49 -7.94
C LEU A 149 0.76 -15.48 -6.61
N PRO A 150 1.31 -16.60 -6.10
CA PRO A 150 2.01 -16.60 -4.81
C PRO A 150 3.42 -15.97 -4.81
N LYS A 151 3.91 -15.47 -5.95
CA LYS A 151 5.30 -15.05 -6.16
C LYS A 151 5.45 -13.54 -6.13
#